data_AF-A0A9E2H6X1-F1
#
_entry.id   AF-A0A9E2H6X1-F1
#
_cell.length_a   1.000
_cell.length_b   1.000
_cell.length_c   1.000
_cell.angle_alpha   90.00
_cell.angle_beta   90.00
_cell.angle_gamma   90.00
#
_symmetry.space_group_name_H-M   'P 1'
#
loop_
_entity.id
_entity.type
_entity.pdbx_description
1 polymer ?
#
loop_
_entity_poly.entity_id
_entity_poly.type
_entity_poly.pdbx_seq_one_letter_code
_entity_poly.pdbx_strand_id
1 'polypeptide(L)'
;MAEIESPEIQSTSLTTRMANVFASPSELFQEVAVNPVKTSSWLAPLVLLIVFALINVTAIFYNDAARSQIYDLQASKMQELVKEGKMTQEQADKTIEYMENTSLGMFLAYGGISAAVMILLSFFVASLILWLVLKIGLKFPGKYKKVLEVYGLAAFVGVVGTIVSILLIYAFESLYASLSPAIFMLDSLDMNNKMHVLLL
;
A
#
# COMPACT_ATOMS: atom_id res chain seq x y z
N MET A 1 46.24 17.99 17.92
CA MET A 1 44.90 17.35 17.85
C MET A 1 44.53 17.35 16.38
N ALA A 2 44.44 16.18 15.76
CA ALA A 2 43.95 16.09 14.39
C ALA A 2 42.44 16.35 14.43
N GLU A 3 42.01 17.39 13.74
CA GLU A 3 40.61 17.67 13.47
C GLU A 3 40.11 16.52 12.59
N ILE A 4 39.32 15.61 13.16
CA ILE A 4 38.67 14.57 12.38
C ILE A 4 37.61 15.30 11.57
N GLU A 5 37.93 15.67 10.33
CA GLU A 5 36.93 16.08 9.34
C GLU A 5 35.85 15.00 9.32
N SER A 6 34.69 15.32 9.86
CA SER A 6 33.50 14.48 9.67
C SER A 6 33.29 14.41 8.15
N PRO A 7 33.27 13.22 7.54
CA PRO A 7 33.09 13.11 6.11
C PRO A 7 31.81 13.86 5.74
N GLU A 8 31.91 14.82 4.82
CA GLU A 8 30.72 15.46 4.25
C GLU A 8 29.85 14.36 3.65
N ILE A 9 28.70 14.10 4.29
CA ILE A 9 27.77 13.08 3.82
C ILE A 9 27.07 13.66 2.58
N GLN A 10 27.74 13.51 1.43
CA GLN A 10 27.23 13.99 0.15
C GLN A 10 25.93 13.29 -0.19
N SER A 11 25.01 14.04 -0.77
CA SER A 11 23.74 13.48 -1.14
C SER A 11 23.85 12.59 -2.37
N THR A 12 23.45 11.33 -2.22
CA THR A 12 23.49 10.33 -3.29
C THR A 12 22.33 10.48 -4.28
N SER A 13 22.43 9.71 -5.38
CA SER A 13 21.41 9.64 -6.42
C SER A 13 20.13 8.92 -5.93
N LEU A 14 19.00 9.11 -6.61
CA LEU A 14 17.74 8.46 -6.24
C LEU A 14 17.84 6.93 -6.24
N THR A 15 18.50 6.35 -7.24
CA THR A 15 18.65 4.89 -7.37
C THR A 15 19.53 4.33 -6.26
N THR A 16 20.61 5.03 -5.91
CA THR A 16 21.44 4.70 -4.74
C THR A 16 20.64 4.76 -3.45
N ARG A 17 19.83 5.82 -3.26
CA ARG A 17 18.95 5.92 -2.09
C ARG A 17 17.96 4.76 -2.01
N MET A 18 17.33 4.39 -3.12
CA MET A 18 16.41 3.24 -3.20
C MET A 18 17.09 1.90 -2.88
N ALA A 19 18.29 1.67 -3.43
CA ALA A 19 19.06 0.46 -3.11
C ALA A 19 19.46 0.41 -1.63
N ASN A 20 19.87 1.56 -1.07
CA ASN A 20 20.29 1.67 0.31
C ASN A 20 19.13 1.52 1.31
N VAL A 21 17.86 1.64 0.89
CA VAL A 21 16.71 1.26 1.75
C VAL A 21 16.86 -0.18 2.26
N PHE A 22 17.44 -1.05 1.44
CA PHE A 22 17.67 -2.46 1.78
C PHE A 22 19.12 -2.76 2.16
N ALA A 23 20.08 -2.22 1.42
CA ALA A 23 21.49 -2.56 1.61
C ALA A 23 22.13 -1.85 2.82
N SER A 24 21.75 -0.59 3.06
CA SER A 24 22.45 0.34 3.95
C SER A 24 21.48 1.38 4.54
N PRO A 25 20.42 0.94 5.27
CA PRO A 25 19.35 1.84 5.71
C PRO A 25 19.84 2.88 6.71
N SER A 26 20.80 2.53 7.56
CA SER A 26 21.35 3.47 8.55
C SER A 26 22.12 4.59 7.86
N GLU A 27 23.01 4.27 6.92
CA GLU A 27 23.74 5.28 6.15
C GLU A 27 22.78 6.16 5.34
N LEU A 28 21.75 5.55 4.73
CA LEU A 28 20.73 6.30 3.99
C LEU A 28 20.02 7.33 4.86
N PHE A 29 19.52 6.93 6.04
CA PHE A 29 18.75 7.84 6.87
C PHE A 29 19.63 8.87 7.60
N GLN A 30 20.92 8.57 7.83
CA GLN A 30 21.90 9.57 8.24
C GLN A 30 22.13 10.62 7.14
N GLU A 31 22.30 10.20 5.89
CA GLU A 31 22.39 11.11 4.73
C GLU A 31 21.14 12.01 4.64
N VAL A 32 19.95 11.41 4.72
CA VAL A 32 18.68 12.14 4.62
C VAL A 32 18.48 13.11 5.79
N ALA A 33 19.00 12.80 6.98
CA ALA A 33 18.87 13.67 8.16
C ALA A 33 19.62 15.00 8.00
N VAL A 34 20.81 14.98 7.39
CA VAL A 34 21.69 16.16 7.28
C VAL A 34 21.50 16.94 5.97
N ASN A 35 20.98 16.29 4.92
CA ASN A 35 20.79 16.93 3.62
C ASN A 35 19.43 17.64 3.47
N PRO A 36 19.31 18.65 2.59
CA PRO A 36 18.04 19.25 2.22
C PRO A 36 17.03 18.23 1.68
N VAL A 37 15.74 18.54 1.80
CA VAL A 37 14.67 17.65 1.33
C VAL A 37 14.71 17.52 -0.19
N LYS A 38 14.77 16.29 -0.69
CA LYS A 38 14.63 15.98 -2.12
C LYS A 38 13.22 15.48 -2.42
N THR A 39 12.52 16.17 -3.32
CA THR A 39 11.16 15.77 -3.75
C THR A 39 11.14 14.38 -4.38
N SER A 40 12.15 14.04 -5.17
CA SER A 40 12.26 12.73 -5.81
C SER A 40 12.31 11.57 -4.81
N SER A 41 12.83 11.79 -3.60
CA SER A 41 12.96 10.75 -2.58
C SER A 41 11.63 10.29 -1.98
N TRP A 42 10.56 11.10 -2.06
CA TRP A 42 9.21 10.64 -1.68
C TRP A 42 8.28 10.48 -2.86
N LEU A 43 8.43 11.28 -3.91
CA LEU A 43 7.54 11.25 -5.05
C LEU A 43 7.74 9.99 -5.89
N ALA A 44 8.99 9.55 -6.10
CA ALA A 44 9.24 8.36 -6.91
C ALA A 44 8.66 7.07 -6.27
N PRO A 45 8.88 6.79 -4.97
CA PRO A 45 8.21 5.66 -4.31
C PRO A 45 6.68 5.75 -4.36
N LEU A 46 6.10 6.95 -4.17
CA LEU A 46 4.66 7.16 -4.26
C LEU A 46 4.09 6.83 -5.65
N VAL A 47 4.75 7.32 -6.70
CA VAL A 47 4.36 7.01 -8.09
C VAL A 47 4.47 5.51 -8.36
N LEU A 48 5.54 4.86 -7.90
CA LEU A 48 5.70 3.41 -8.03
C LEU A 48 4.59 2.64 -7.30
N LEU A 49 4.21 3.04 -6.08
CA LEU A 49 3.10 2.42 -5.36
C LEU A 49 1.79 2.51 -6.16
N ILE A 50 1.50 3.66 -6.75
CA ILE A 50 0.29 3.84 -7.58
C ILE A 50 0.36 2.96 -8.83
N VAL A 51 1.50 2.95 -9.54
CA VAL A 51 1.70 2.12 -10.73
C VAL A 51 1.50 0.64 -10.40
N PHE A 52 2.14 0.14 -9.33
CA PHE A 52 2.00 -1.26 -8.93
C PHE A 52 0.62 -1.59 -8.38
N ALA A 53 -0.09 -0.64 -7.76
CA ALA A 53 -1.48 -0.86 -7.38
C ALA A 53 -2.39 -1.02 -8.60
N LEU A 54 -2.20 -0.23 -9.67
CA LEU A 54 -2.94 -0.39 -10.93
C LEU A 54 -2.61 -1.71 -11.64
N ILE A 55 -1.33 -2.12 -11.60
CA ILE A 55 -0.92 -3.44 -12.08
C ILE A 55 -1.60 -4.53 -11.27
N ASN A 56 -1.66 -4.41 -9.94
CA ASN A 56 -2.34 -5.37 -9.08
C ASN A 56 -3.84 -5.48 -9.38
N VAL A 57 -4.53 -4.36 -9.57
CA VAL A 57 -5.95 -4.35 -9.97
C VAL A 57 -6.13 -5.06 -11.32
N THR A 58 -5.22 -4.83 -12.28
CA THR A 58 -5.25 -5.51 -13.58
C THR A 58 -4.99 -7.02 -13.44
N ALA A 59 -4.02 -7.40 -12.61
CA ALA A 59 -3.69 -8.79 -12.30
C ALA A 59 -4.88 -9.54 -11.72
N ILE A 60 -5.55 -8.95 -10.73
CA ILE A 60 -6.77 -9.49 -10.12
C ILE A 60 -7.86 -9.67 -11.18
N PHE A 61 -8.06 -8.71 -12.08
CA PHE A 61 -9.09 -8.81 -13.12
C PHE A 61 -8.87 -10.02 -14.05
N TYR A 62 -7.61 -10.34 -14.36
CA TYR A 62 -7.25 -11.48 -15.22
C TYR A 62 -7.09 -12.80 -14.47
N ASN A 63 -7.24 -12.81 -13.15
CA ASN A 63 -7.19 -14.02 -12.34
C ASN A 63 -8.63 -14.39 -11.92
N ASP A 64 -9.20 -15.42 -12.54
CA ASP A 64 -10.60 -15.81 -12.31
C ASP A 64 -10.88 -16.14 -10.84
N ALA A 65 -9.95 -16.82 -10.17
CA ALA A 65 -10.10 -17.18 -8.75
C ALA A 65 -10.11 -15.93 -7.85
N ALA A 66 -9.15 -15.02 -8.02
CA ALA A 66 -9.07 -13.79 -7.24
C ALA A 66 -10.26 -12.86 -7.52
N ARG A 67 -10.69 -12.78 -8.78
CA ARG A 67 -11.86 -12.00 -9.19
C ARG A 67 -13.16 -12.56 -8.59
N SER A 68 -13.36 -13.88 -8.65
CA SER A 68 -14.53 -14.54 -8.04
C SER A 68 -14.59 -14.26 -6.54
N GLN A 69 -13.47 -14.39 -5.83
CA GLN A 69 -13.45 -14.13 -4.39
C GLN A 69 -13.80 -12.66 -4.04
N ILE A 70 -13.45 -11.69 -4.89
CA ILE A 70 -13.91 -10.30 -4.73
C ILE A 70 -15.43 -10.19 -4.92
N TYR A 71 -15.99 -10.87 -5.92
CA TYR A 71 -17.43 -10.87 -6.15
C TYR A 71 -18.19 -11.54 -5.00
N ASP A 72 -17.71 -12.67 -4.49
CA ASP A 72 -18.29 -13.35 -3.34
C ASP A 72 -18.29 -12.46 -2.09
N LEU A 73 -17.17 -11.77 -1.85
CA LEU A 73 -17.05 -10.82 -0.74
C LEU A 73 -18.04 -9.65 -0.89
N GLN A 74 -18.18 -9.09 -2.09
CA GLN A 74 -19.13 -8.01 -2.33
C GLN A 74 -20.58 -8.49 -2.23
N ALA A 75 -20.92 -9.65 -2.80
CA ALA A 75 -22.25 -10.25 -2.72
C ALA A 75 -22.66 -10.52 -1.27
N SER A 76 -21.75 -11.06 -0.45
CA SER A 76 -22.01 -11.28 0.98
C SER A 76 -22.32 -9.97 1.72
N LYS A 77 -21.56 -8.90 1.46
CA LYS A 77 -21.81 -7.58 2.06
C LYS A 77 -23.13 -6.96 1.59
N MET A 78 -23.48 -7.11 0.32
CA MET A 78 -24.78 -6.64 -0.17
C MET A 78 -25.94 -7.40 0.49
N GLN A 79 -25.81 -8.72 0.65
CA GLN A 79 -26.80 -9.54 1.36
C GLN A 79 -26.97 -9.14 2.82
N GLU A 80 -25.89 -8.73 3.50
CA GLU A 80 -25.96 -8.15 4.84
C GLU A 80 -26.77 -6.84 4.84
N LEU A 81 -26.51 -5.93 3.89
CA LEU A 81 -27.25 -4.67 3.76
C LEU A 81 -28.75 -4.89 3.45
N VAL A 82 -29.09 -5.94 2.70
CA VAL A 82 -30.49 -6.33 2.45
C VAL A 82 -31.16 -6.80 3.74
N LYS A 83 -30.48 -7.65 4.53
CA LYS A 83 -30.97 -8.10 5.85
C LYS A 83 -31.15 -6.94 6.82
N GLU A 84 -30.27 -5.95 6.76
CA GLU A 84 -30.37 -4.71 7.55
C GLU A 84 -31.44 -3.73 7.03
N GLY A 85 -32.11 -4.04 5.91
CA GLY A 85 -33.12 -3.18 5.29
C GLY A 85 -32.55 -1.91 4.65
N LYS A 86 -31.22 -1.82 4.47
CA LYS A 86 -30.54 -0.68 3.84
C LYS A 86 -30.52 -0.77 2.31
N MET A 87 -30.87 -1.93 1.76
CA MET A 87 -30.91 -2.21 0.33
C MET A 87 -32.04 -3.19 0.02
N THR A 88 -32.66 -3.11 -1.16
CA THR A 88 -33.61 -4.15 -1.61
C THR A 88 -32.89 -5.30 -2.30
N GLN A 89 -33.47 -6.50 -2.31
CA GLN A 89 -32.89 -7.64 -3.02
C GLN A 89 -32.68 -7.34 -4.51
N GLU A 90 -33.64 -6.67 -5.15
CA GLU A 90 -33.53 -6.27 -6.57
C GLU A 90 -32.34 -5.32 -6.83
N GLN A 91 -32.02 -4.43 -5.90
CA GLN A 91 -30.85 -3.54 -6.00
C GLN A 91 -29.54 -4.33 -5.86
N ALA A 92 -29.50 -5.30 -4.96
CA ALA A 92 -28.34 -6.16 -4.78
C ALA A 92 -28.08 -7.00 -6.04
N ASP A 93 -29.12 -7.64 -6.57
CA ASP A 93 -29.04 -8.50 -7.77
C ASP A 93 -28.55 -7.72 -8.99
N LYS A 94 -29.11 -6.53 -9.24
CA LYS A 94 -28.65 -5.64 -10.34
C LYS A 94 -27.20 -5.23 -10.19
N THR A 95 -26.74 -5.00 -8.96
CA THR A 95 -25.34 -4.62 -8.70
C THR A 95 -24.41 -5.79 -8.97
N ILE A 96 -24.79 -7.01 -8.56
CA ILE A 96 -24.02 -8.24 -8.83
C ILE A 96 -23.91 -8.49 -10.32
N GLU A 97 -25.03 -8.44 -11.05
CA GLU A 97 -25.04 -8.62 -12.51
C GLU A 97 -24.15 -7.58 -13.21
N TYR A 98 -24.16 -6.32 -12.75
CA TYR A 98 -23.28 -5.28 -13.26
C TYR A 98 -21.80 -5.61 -13.02
N MET A 99 -21.45 -6.09 -11.82
CA MET A 99 -20.08 -6.46 -11.46
C MET A 99 -19.54 -7.62 -12.30
N GLU A 100 -20.35 -8.65 -12.54
CA GLU A 100 -19.99 -9.81 -13.35
C GLU A 100 -19.69 -9.42 -14.81
N ASN A 101 -20.43 -8.46 -15.35
CA ASN A 101 -20.29 -7.97 -16.72
C ASN A 101 -19.36 -6.75 -16.85
N THR A 102 -18.62 -6.41 -15.79
CA THR A 102 -17.75 -5.22 -15.76
C THR A 102 -16.53 -5.40 -16.66
N SER A 103 -16.29 -4.42 -17.55
CA SER A 103 -15.07 -4.40 -18.39
C SER A 103 -13.84 -3.99 -17.58
N LEU A 104 -12.63 -4.34 -18.06
CA LEU A 104 -11.37 -3.91 -17.43
C LEU A 104 -11.30 -2.38 -17.24
N GLY A 105 -11.77 -1.60 -18.23
CA GLY A 105 -11.77 -0.14 -18.14
C GLY A 105 -12.60 0.36 -16.96
N MET A 106 -13.75 -0.26 -16.71
CA MET A 106 -14.62 0.10 -15.59
C MET A 106 -14.10 -0.43 -14.26
N PHE A 107 -13.47 -1.62 -14.26
CA PHE A 107 -12.78 -2.17 -13.10
C PHE A 107 -11.60 -1.27 -12.65
N LEU A 108 -10.83 -0.74 -13.59
CA LEU A 108 -9.77 0.23 -13.33
C LEU A 108 -10.32 1.61 -12.91
N ALA A 109 -11.43 2.05 -13.52
CA ALA A 109 -12.06 3.32 -13.16
C ALA A 109 -12.55 3.31 -11.70
N TYR A 110 -13.16 2.21 -11.23
CA TYR A 110 -13.59 2.13 -9.83
C TYR A 110 -12.49 1.64 -8.89
N GLY A 111 -11.96 0.44 -9.14
CA GLY A 111 -10.96 -0.19 -8.29
C GLY A 111 -9.60 0.51 -8.35
N GLY A 112 -9.14 0.85 -9.56
CA GLY A 112 -7.85 1.51 -9.76
C GLY A 112 -7.82 2.95 -9.21
N ILE A 113 -8.83 3.76 -9.52
CA ILE A 113 -8.91 5.14 -9.01
C ILE A 113 -9.10 5.14 -7.50
N SER A 114 -9.97 4.29 -6.95
CA SER A 114 -10.15 4.21 -5.49
C SER A 114 -8.86 3.77 -4.80
N ALA A 115 -8.14 2.77 -5.32
CA ALA A 115 -6.83 2.37 -4.80
C ALA A 115 -5.82 3.52 -4.85
N ALA A 116 -5.71 4.23 -5.97
CA ALA A 116 -4.79 5.36 -6.12
C ALA A 116 -5.11 6.50 -5.14
N VAL A 117 -6.39 6.85 -4.99
CA VAL A 117 -6.84 7.87 -4.03
C VAL A 117 -6.53 7.43 -2.60
N MET A 118 -6.82 6.18 -2.25
CA MET A 118 -6.54 5.64 -0.91
C MET A 118 -5.04 5.62 -0.59
N ILE A 119 -4.20 5.27 -1.56
CA ILE A 119 -2.73 5.33 -1.42
C ILE A 119 -2.28 6.77 -1.19
N LEU A 120 -2.75 7.72 -2.01
CA LEU A 120 -2.41 9.13 -1.86
C LEU A 120 -2.79 9.67 -0.48
N LEU A 121 -4.06 9.47 -0.08
CA LEU A 121 -4.56 9.91 1.22
C LEU A 121 -3.77 9.28 2.35
N SER A 122 -3.62 7.95 2.34
CA SER A 122 -2.91 7.23 3.40
C SER A 122 -1.44 7.64 3.48
N PHE A 123 -0.77 7.88 2.35
CA PHE A 123 0.64 8.26 2.30
C PHE A 123 0.89 9.62 2.97
N PHE A 124 0.07 10.63 2.64
CA PHE A 124 0.19 11.96 3.25
C PHE A 124 -0.33 11.99 4.69
N VAL A 125 -1.42 11.29 5.00
CA VAL A 125 -1.97 11.22 6.36
C VAL A 125 -1.04 10.46 7.30
N ALA A 126 -0.47 9.32 6.89
CA ALA A 126 0.50 8.58 7.69
C ALA A 126 1.76 9.42 7.97
N SER A 127 2.29 10.08 6.93
CA SER A 127 3.41 11.02 7.10
C SER A 127 3.08 12.15 8.07
N LEU A 128 1.83 12.65 8.04
CA LEU A 128 1.37 13.74 8.90
C LEU A 128 1.26 13.27 10.35
N ILE A 129 0.68 12.10 10.58
CA ILE A 129 0.59 11.47 11.90
C ILE A 129 1.99 11.23 12.46
N LEU A 130 2.90 10.63 11.68
CA LEU A 130 4.29 10.43 12.09
C LEU A 130 4.96 11.76 12.45
N TRP A 131 4.78 12.79 11.63
CA TRP A 131 5.33 14.11 11.93
C TRP A 131 4.76 14.70 13.21
N LEU A 132 3.45 14.60 13.47
CA LEU A 132 2.83 15.08 14.71
C LEU A 132 3.34 14.32 15.94
N VAL A 133 3.46 13.00 15.86
CA VAL A 133 4.01 12.17 16.93
C VAL A 133 5.46 12.57 17.24
N LEU A 134 6.29 12.73 16.21
CA LEU A 134 7.68 13.19 16.38
C LEU A 134 7.74 14.62 16.92
N LYS A 135 6.86 15.51 16.44
CA LYS A 135 6.84 16.92 16.82
C LYS A 135 6.40 17.13 18.27
N ILE A 136 5.38 16.40 18.71
CA ILE A 136 4.80 16.53 20.05
C ILE A 136 5.57 15.67 21.05
N GLY A 137 5.81 14.39 20.72
CA GLY A 137 6.44 13.43 21.62
C GLY A 137 7.95 13.63 21.79
N LEU A 138 8.67 13.79 20.67
CA LEU A 138 10.14 13.90 20.66
C LEU A 138 10.63 15.34 20.48
N LYS A 139 9.72 16.32 20.45
CA LYS A 139 10.03 17.75 20.20
C LYS A 139 10.85 17.95 18.91
N PHE A 140 10.62 17.12 17.90
CA PHE A 140 11.38 17.13 16.65
C PHE A 140 11.40 18.54 16.01
N PRO A 141 12.57 19.12 15.71
CA PRO A 141 12.65 20.46 15.16
C PRO A 141 12.29 20.52 13.67
N GLY A 142 12.34 19.39 12.95
CA GLY A 142 12.14 19.34 11.51
C GLY A 142 10.70 19.59 11.04
N LYS A 143 10.58 19.97 9.77
CA LYS A 143 9.31 20.24 9.09
C LYS A 143 8.68 18.94 8.57
N TYR A 144 7.37 18.97 8.34
CA TYR A 144 6.60 17.87 7.74
C TYR A 144 7.27 17.24 6.51
N LYS A 145 7.78 18.08 5.59
CA LYS A 145 8.45 17.62 4.36
C LYS A 145 9.65 16.69 4.60
N LYS A 146 10.34 16.82 5.74
CA LYS A 146 11.46 15.93 6.08
C LYS A 146 10.96 14.55 6.50
N VAL A 147 9.88 14.48 7.26
CA VAL A 147 9.24 13.20 7.62
C VAL A 147 8.63 12.54 6.39
N LEU A 148 8.01 13.32 5.49
CA LEU A 148 7.50 12.84 4.21
C LEU A 148 8.61 12.22 3.34
N GLU A 149 9.81 12.83 3.29
CA GLU A 149 10.97 12.29 2.59
C GLU A 149 11.40 10.93 3.16
N VAL A 150 11.54 10.84 4.49
CA VAL A 150 11.93 9.61 5.20
C VAL A 150 10.87 8.51 4.98
N TYR A 151 9.59 8.84 5.19
CA TYR A 151 8.48 7.91 4.99
C TYR A 151 8.40 7.44 3.55
N GLY A 152 8.55 8.35 2.58
CA GLY A 152 8.51 8.00 1.17
C GLY A 152 9.62 7.05 0.75
N LEU A 153 10.86 7.27 1.20
CA LEU A 153 11.95 6.32 0.96
C LEU A 153 11.67 4.96 1.61
N ALA A 154 11.18 4.94 2.85
CA ALA A 154 10.81 3.69 3.53
C ALA A 154 9.67 2.95 2.80
N ALA A 155 8.74 3.68 2.17
CA ALA A 155 7.63 3.10 1.42
C ALA A 155 8.07 2.29 0.19
N PHE A 156 9.34 2.41 -0.23
CA PHE A 156 9.93 1.55 -1.26
C PHE A 156 9.95 0.07 -0.83
N VAL A 157 9.99 -0.22 0.48
CA VAL A 157 9.79 -1.58 1.02
C VAL A 157 8.40 -2.11 0.62
N GLY A 158 7.37 -1.27 0.72
CA GLY A 158 6.01 -1.59 0.32
C GLY A 158 5.87 -1.85 -1.18
N VAL A 159 6.63 -1.15 -2.03
CA VAL A 159 6.65 -1.41 -3.48
C VAL A 159 7.11 -2.84 -3.77
N VAL A 160 8.21 -3.27 -3.16
CA VAL A 160 8.70 -4.65 -3.29
C VAL A 160 7.68 -5.64 -2.72
N GLY A 161 7.05 -5.32 -1.58
CA GLY A 161 5.99 -6.13 -1.00
C GLY A 161 4.82 -6.36 -1.97
N THR A 162 4.34 -5.31 -2.64
CA THR A 162 3.26 -5.42 -3.63
C THR A 162 3.64 -6.31 -4.82
N ILE A 163 4.89 -6.21 -5.30
CA ILE A 163 5.38 -7.07 -6.39
C ILE A 163 5.29 -8.54 -5.97
N VAL A 164 5.77 -8.86 -4.76
CA VAL A 164 5.71 -10.22 -4.24
C VAL A 164 4.26 -10.68 -4.04
N SER A 165 3.40 -9.84 -3.47
CA SER A 165 1.97 -10.16 -3.30
C SER A 165 1.27 -10.49 -4.62
N ILE A 166 1.56 -9.76 -5.71
CA ILE A 166 1.02 -10.10 -7.04
C ILE A 166 1.43 -11.52 -7.43
N LEU A 167 2.70 -11.88 -7.26
CA LEU A 167 3.18 -13.24 -7.57
C LEU A 167 2.49 -14.30 -6.70
N LEU A 168 2.28 -14.02 -5.42
CA LEU A 168 1.60 -14.92 -4.49
C LEU A 168 0.13 -15.12 -4.85
N ILE A 169 -0.59 -14.09 -5.25
CA ILE A 169 -2.00 -14.19 -5.70
C ILE A 169 -2.11 -15.16 -6.88
N TYR A 170 -1.17 -15.11 -7.83
CA TYR A 170 -1.15 -16.07 -8.95
C TYR A 170 -0.70 -17.47 -8.54
N ALA A 171 0.27 -17.58 -7.62
CA ALA A 171 0.79 -18.88 -7.20
C ALA A 171 -0.22 -19.66 -6.34
N PHE A 172 -1.00 -18.97 -5.52
CA PHE A 172 -1.94 -19.56 -4.55
C PHE A 172 -3.41 -19.41 -4.94
N GLU A 173 -3.72 -18.76 -6.07
CA GLU A 173 -5.09 -18.48 -6.54
C GLU A 173 -5.99 -17.83 -5.46
N SER A 174 -5.39 -17.04 -4.56
CA SER A 174 -6.08 -16.42 -3.42
C SER A 174 -5.82 -14.92 -3.38
N LEU A 175 -6.88 -14.12 -3.21
CA LEU A 175 -6.73 -12.66 -3.05
C LEU A 175 -6.04 -12.27 -1.73
N TYR A 176 -5.99 -13.19 -0.78
CA TYR A 176 -5.43 -13.00 0.55
C TYR A 176 -3.95 -13.45 0.62
N ALA A 177 -3.40 -13.97 -0.48
CA ALA A 177 -2.01 -14.36 -0.56
C ALA A 177 -1.12 -13.09 -0.59
N SER A 178 -0.63 -12.70 0.59
CA SER A 178 0.26 -11.56 0.77
C SER A 178 1.46 -11.94 1.63
N LEU A 179 2.43 -11.03 1.76
CA LEU A 179 3.53 -11.15 2.73
C LEU A 179 3.05 -10.88 4.16
N SER A 180 2.10 -11.69 4.63
CA SER A 180 1.48 -11.60 5.95
C SER A 180 1.34 -13.00 6.56
N PRO A 181 1.19 -13.11 7.90
CA PRO A 181 0.91 -14.39 8.54
C PRO A 181 -0.31 -15.14 7.98
N ALA A 182 -1.25 -14.43 7.33
CA ALA A 182 -2.42 -15.03 6.69
C ALA A 182 -2.08 -16.10 5.63
N ILE A 183 -0.88 -16.05 5.04
CA ILE A 183 -0.44 -17.05 4.04
C ILE A 183 -0.41 -18.49 4.58
N PHE A 184 -0.26 -18.68 5.90
CA PHE A 184 -0.27 -20.00 6.51
C PHE A 184 -1.68 -20.54 6.81
N MET A 185 -2.71 -19.74 6.56
CA MET A 185 -4.09 -20.05 6.94
C MET A 185 -5.08 -19.83 5.78
N LEU A 186 -4.60 -19.73 4.53
CA LEU A 186 -5.39 -19.34 3.36
C LEU A 186 -6.74 -20.10 3.25
N ASP A 187 -6.75 -21.40 3.50
CA ASP A 187 -7.95 -22.25 3.39
C ASP A 187 -8.98 -22.03 4.52
N SER A 188 -8.58 -21.38 5.61
CA SER A 188 -9.36 -21.19 6.84
C SER A 188 -9.59 -19.72 7.21
N LEU A 189 -9.17 -18.79 6.35
CA LEU A 189 -9.35 -17.37 6.58
C LEU A 189 -10.85 -17.01 6.58
N ASP A 190 -11.25 -16.25 7.58
CA ASP A 190 -12.63 -15.79 7.76
C ASP A 190 -12.59 -14.28 8.01
N MET A 191 -13.09 -13.52 7.05
CA MET A 191 -13.06 -12.05 7.09
C MET A 191 -14.02 -11.46 8.13
N ASN A 192 -14.91 -12.26 8.71
CA ASN A 192 -15.77 -11.86 9.82
C ASN A 192 -15.08 -12.02 11.18
N ASN A 193 -14.00 -12.82 11.23
CA ASN A 193 -13.21 -13.00 12.43
C ASN A 193 -12.14 -11.92 12.56
N LYS A 194 -12.26 -11.07 13.58
CA LYS A 194 -11.32 -9.98 13.85
C LYS A 194 -9.87 -10.45 14.00
N MET A 195 -9.64 -11.66 14.52
CA MET A 195 -8.29 -12.22 14.64
C MET A 195 -7.70 -12.55 13.27
N HIS A 196 -8.50 -13.10 12.35
CA HIS A 196 -8.01 -13.42 10.99
C HIS A 196 -7.74 -12.14 10.20
N VAL A 197 -8.56 -11.10 10.37
CA VAL A 197 -8.34 -9.78 9.75
C VAL A 197 -7.04 -9.12 10.23
N LEU A 198 -6.63 -9.32 11.49
CA LEU A 198 -5.36 -8.78 12.02
C LEU A 198 -4.11 -9.47 11.44
N LEU A 199 -4.26 -10.63 10.81
CA LEU A 199 -3.15 -11.40 10.25
C LEU A 199 -2.87 -11.06 8.78
N LEU A 200 -3.70 -10.23 8.14
CA LEU A 200 -3.54 -9.72 6.78
C LEU A 200 -2.61 -8.50 6.74
#